data_AF-A0A7Y2URE3-F1
#
_entry.id   AF-A0A7Y2URE3-F1
#
_cell.length_a   1.000
_cell.length_b   1.000
_cell.length_c   1.000
_cell.angle_alpha   90.00
_cell.angle_beta   90.00
_cell.angle_gamma   90.00
#
_symmetry.space_group_name_H-M   'P 1'
#
loop_
_entity.id
_entity.type
_entity.pdbx_description
1 polymer ?
#
loop_
_entity_poly.entity_id
_entity_poly.type
_entity_poly.pdbx_seq_one_letter_code
_entity_poly.pdbx_strand_id
1 'polypeptide(L)'
;MKTISENACFGGTQGVYSHASDVCKCEMTFGLFLPAEAKDGPVPVLWYLSGLTCTHENAMTKAGAQAWAAEHGIAVVFPDTSPRGDDVADDDDYDLGKGAGFYVNATQDPWAPHFQMWDYVAEELPTLIARNFEIDEERQGITG
;
A
#
# COMPACT_ATOMS: atom_id res chain seq x y z
N MET A 1 7.97 10.93 2.84
CA MET A 1 6.78 10.31 3.46
C MET A 1 6.15 11.30 4.43
N LYS A 2 4.82 11.34 4.48
CA LYS A 2 4.00 12.19 5.35
C LYS A 2 2.98 11.31 6.08
N THR A 3 2.89 11.44 7.40
CA THR A 3 1.82 10.81 8.18
C THR A 3 0.51 11.55 7.97
N ILE A 4 -0.53 10.81 7.57
CA ILE A 4 -1.90 11.32 7.40
C ILE A 4 -2.71 11.06 8.66
N SER A 5 -2.63 9.85 9.21
CA SER A 5 -3.27 9.50 10.48
C SER A 5 -2.60 8.30 11.13
N GLU A 6 -2.70 8.21 12.46
CA GLU A 6 -2.30 7.03 13.23
C GLU A 6 -3.35 6.75 14.31
N ASN A 7 -3.72 5.48 14.46
CA ASN A 7 -4.73 5.04 15.41
C ASN A 7 -4.23 3.82 16.17
N ALA A 8 -4.43 3.79 17.49
CA ALA A 8 -4.17 2.58 18.28
C ALA A 8 -5.14 1.46 17.84
N CYS A 9 -4.61 0.27 17.58
CA CYS A 9 -5.39 -0.86 17.05
C CYS A 9 -4.79 -2.19 17.56
N PHE A 10 -5.56 -2.96 18.34
CA PHE A 10 -5.14 -4.27 18.88
C PHE A 10 -3.74 -4.30 19.52
N GLY A 11 -3.35 -3.25 20.25
CA GLY A 11 -2.03 -3.11 20.87
C GLY A 11 -0.92 -2.59 19.95
N GLY A 12 -1.14 -2.61 18.64
CA GLY A 12 -0.32 -1.96 17.61
C GLY A 12 -0.84 -0.59 17.17
N THR A 13 -0.36 -0.14 16.01
CA THR A 13 -0.73 1.14 15.38
C THR A 13 -1.18 0.91 13.94
N GLN A 14 -2.37 1.36 13.59
CA GLN A 14 -2.82 1.51 12.21
C GLN A 14 -2.48 2.93 11.73
N GLY A 15 -1.49 3.03 10.85
CA GLY A 15 -1.11 4.27 10.19
C GLY A 15 -1.65 4.38 8.76
N VAL A 16 -1.79 5.62 8.29
CA VAL A 16 -2.00 5.99 6.89
C VAL A 16 -0.95 7.03 6.54
N TYR A 17 -0.24 6.81 5.43
CA TYR A 17 0.89 7.63 5.02
C TYR A 17 0.78 7.96 3.53
N SER A 18 1.26 9.13 3.15
CA SER A 18 1.44 9.50 1.75
C SER A 18 2.90 9.79 1.40
N HIS A 19 3.26 9.59 0.14
CA HIS A 19 4.59 9.91 -0.38
C HIS A 19 4.52 10.23 -1.87
N ALA A 20 5.50 11.00 -2.37
CA ALA A 20 5.67 11.21 -3.80
C ALA A 20 6.35 9.98 -4.40
N SER A 21 5.63 9.27 -5.28
CA SER A 21 6.16 8.10 -5.99
C SER A 21 6.98 8.54 -7.20
N ASP A 22 8.21 8.04 -7.29
CA ASP A 22 9.09 8.22 -8.43
C ASP A 22 8.63 7.39 -9.62
N VAL A 23 8.10 6.17 -9.42
CA VAL A 23 7.66 5.32 -10.55
C VAL A 23 6.26 5.70 -11.06
N CYS A 24 5.34 6.10 -10.17
CA CYS A 24 3.98 6.51 -10.55
C CYS A 24 3.84 8.01 -10.84
N LYS A 25 4.87 8.82 -10.57
CA LYS A 25 4.90 10.28 -10.82
C LYS A 25 3.74 11.06 -10.19
N CYS A 26 3.21 10.58 -9.07
CA CYS A 26 2.14 11.24 -8.33
C CYS A 26 2.30 11.01 -6.81
N GLU A 27 1.48 11.69 -6.00
CA GLU A 27 1.36 11.33 -4.59
C GLU A 27 0.58 10.03 -4.45
N MET A 28 1.13 9.07 -3.70
CA MET A 28 0.53 7.77 -3.41
C MET A 28 0.26 7.65 -1.91
N THR A 29 -0.87 7.05 -1.55
CA THR A 29 -1.26 6.82 -0.15
C THR A 29 -1.34 5.32 0.13
N PHE A 30 -0.86 4.90 1.30
CA PHE A 30 -0.95 3.51 1.75
C PHE A 30 -1.31 3.45 3.24
N GLY A 31 -1.97 2.35 3.63
CA GLY A 31 -2.17 1.97 5.02
C GLY A 31 -1.07 1.02 5.48
N LEU A 32 -0.64 1.13 6.72
CA LEU A 32 0.29 0.18 7.35
C LEU A 32 -0.15 -0.07 8.80
N PHE A 33 -0.43 -1.33 9.10
CA PHE A 33 -0.57 -1.80 10.47
C PHE A 33 0.79 -2.31 10.97
N LEU A 34 1.26 -1.76 12.09
CA LEU A 34 2.42 -2.26 12.82
C LEU A 34 1.98 -2.90 14.14
N PRO A 35 2.33 -4.17 14.38
CA PRO A 35 2.01 -4.86 15.63
C PRO A 35 2.88 -4.35 16.78
N ALA A 36 2.57 -4.73 18.02
CA ALA A 36 3.30 -4.23 19.20
C ALA A 36 4.78 -4.64 19.19
N GLU A 37 5.07 -5.82 18.64
CA GLU A 37 6.38 -6.45 18.47
C GLU A 37 7.34 -5.61 17.62
N ALA A 38 6.83 -4.73 16.76
CA ALA A 38 7.64 -3.79 16.00
C ALA A 38 8.42 -2.81 16.90
N LYS A 39 8.10 -2.72 18.19
CA LYS A 39 8.87 -1.95 19.19
C LYS A 39 10.13 -2.68 19.66
N ASP A 40 10.16 -4.00 19.51
CA ASP A 40 11.26 -4.85 19.94
C ASP A 40 12.23 -5.18 18.78
N GLY A 41 11.79 -5.00 17.53
CA GLY A 41 12.61 -5.08 16.33
C GLY A 41 11.81 -5.38 15.05
N PRO A 42 12.48 -5.68 13.93
CA PRO A 42 11.84 -5.91 12.64
C PRO A 42 10.86 -7.10 12.63
N VAL A 43 9.65 -6.87 12.11
CA VAL A 43 8.58 -7.87 12.00
C VAL A 43 8.33 -8.31 10.55
N PRO A 44 7.87 -9.55 10.30
CA PRO A 44 7.47 -9.97 8.96
C PRO A 44 6.29 -9.14 8.43
N VAL A 45 6.18 -9.02 7.11
CA VAL A 45 5.15 -8.19 6.46
C VAL A 45 4.26 -9.00 5.52
N LEU A 46 2.96 -8.71 5.55
CA LEU A 46 1.96 -9.17 4.59
C LEU A 46 1.47 -8.00 3.74
N TRP A 47 1.61 -8.13 2.43
CA TRP A 47 1.10 -7.18 1.44
C TRP A 47 -0.32 -7.56 1.02
N TYR A 48 -1.30 -6.67 1.22
CA TYR A 48 -2.68 -6.86 0.81
C TYR A 48 -3.02 -5.97 -0.39
N LEU A 49 -3.18 -6.58 -1.56
CA LEU A 49 -3.47 -5.90 -2.83
C LEU A 49 -4.99 -5.85 -3.09
N SER A 50 -5.60 -4.69 -2.90
CA SER A 50 -7.06 -4.53 -3.05
C SER A 50 -7.54 -4.59 -4.52
N GLY A 51 -8.81 -4.96 -4.69
CA GLY A 51 -9.45 -5.05 -6.03
C GLY A 51 -9.93 -3.71 -6.61
N LEU A 52 -10.65 -3.79 -7.73
CA LEU A 52 -11.18 -2.63 -8.46
C LEU A 52 -11.92 -1.64 -7.56
N THR A 53 -11.82 -0.35 -7.88
CA THR A 53 -12.47 0.79 -7.20
C THR A 53 -12.04 1.04 -5.75
N CYS A 54 -11.21 0.16 -5.18
CA CYS A 54 -10.74 0.31 -3.82
C CYS A 54 -9.64 1.38 -3.70
N THR A 55 -9.38 1.76 -2.45
CA THR A 55 -8.15 2.44 -2.02
C THR A 55 -7.52 1.61 -0.90
N HIS A 56 -6.46 2.13 -0.26
CA HIS A 56 -5.91 1.58 0.98
C HIS A 56 -6.96 1.37 2.08
N GLU A 57 -8.03 2.17 2.10
CA GLU A 57 -9.00 2.21 3.20
C GLU A 57 -9.93 0.99 3.23
N ASN A 58 -10.28 0.43 2.07
CA ASN A 58 -11.34 -0.57 1.96
C ASN A 58 -11.05 -1.84 2.77
N ALA A 59 -9.92 -2.49 2.50
CA ALA A 59 -9.51 -3.69 3.23
C ALA A 59 -9.06 -3.34 4.65
N MET A 60 -8.33 -2.23 4.82
CA MET A 60 -7.88 -1.74 6.12
C MET A 60 -9.05 -1.60 7.12
N THR A 61 -10.19 -1.07 6.70
CA THR A 61 -11.31 -0.80 7.62
C THR A 61 -12.33 -1.94 7.72
N LYS A 62 -12.46 -2.78 6.68
CA LYS A 62 -13.53 -3.79 6.60
C LYS A 62 -13.08 -5.23 6.79
N ALA A 63 -11.80 -5.56 6.59
CA ALA A 63 -11.33 -6.95 6.65
C ALA A 63 -11.14 -7.47 8.09
N GLY A 64 -10.92 -6.58 9.06
CA GLY A 64 -10.56 -6.98 10.43
C GLY A 64 -9.20 -7.68 10.53
N ALA A 65 -8.33 -7.52 9.53
CA ALA A 65 -7.04 -8.21 9.43
C ALA A 65 -6.08 -7.87 10.58
N GLN A 66 -6.19 -6.67 11.17
CA GLN A 66 -5.30 -6.19 12.23
C GLN A 66 -5.37 -7.04 13.49
N ALA A 67 -6.53 -7.63 13.81
CA ALA A 67 -6.67 -8.49 14.98
C ALA A 67 -5.78 -9.74 14.87
N TRP A 68 -5.83 -10.41 13.72
CA TRP A 68 -5.01 -11.58 13.42
C TRP A 68 -3.54 -11.22 13.24
N ALA A 69 -3.27 -10.10 12.57
CA ALA A 69 -1.92 -9.60 12.38
C ALA A 69 -1.23 -9.29 13.72
N ALA A 70 -1.96 -8.70 14.68
CA ALA A 70 -1.48 -8.47 16.04
C ALA A 70 -1.20 -9.78 16.78
N GLU A 71 -2.11 -10.77 16.70
CA GLU A 71 -1.92 -12.08 17.35
C GLU A 71 -0.67 -12.82 16.87
N HIS A 72 -0.27 -12.60 15.61
CA HIS A 72 0.88 -13.27 14.99
C HIS A 72 2.13 -12.40 14.88
N GLY A 73 2.10 -11.15 15.34
CA GLY A 73 3.24 -10.23 15.22
C GLY A 73 3.63 -9.94 13.77
N ILE A 74 2.64 -9.76 12.88
CA ILE A 74 2.82 -9.50 11.45
C ILE A 74 2.39 -8.07 11.14
N ALA A 75 3.21 -7.33 10.39
CA ALA A 75 2.79 -6.06 9.80
C ALA A 75 1.92 -6.28 8.56
N VAL A 76 0.96 -5.40 8.31
CA VAL A 76 0.10 -5.48 7.11
C VAL A 76 0.13 -4.17 6.35
N VAL A 77 0.45 -4.24 5.07
CA VAL A 77 0.46 -3.07 4.18
C VAL A 77 -0.73 -3.13 3.23
N PHE A 78 -1.41 -2.00 3.08
CA PHE A 78 -2.53 -1.78 2.17
C PHE A 78 -2.17 -0.66 1.19
N PRO A 79 -1.53 -0.97 0.04
CA PRO A 79 -1.28 0.03 -1.00
C PRO A 79 -2.60 0.52 -1.64
N ASP A 80 -2.56 1.69 -2.28
CA ASP A 80 -3.60 2.06 -3.25
C ASP A 80 -3.55 1.15 -4.50
N THR A 81 -4.61 1.15 -5.31
CA THR A 81 -4.78 0.24 -6.45
C THR A 81 -4.34 0.83 -7.79
N SER A 82 -4.09 2.14 -7.83
CA SER A 82 -3.63 2.87 -9.01
C SER A 82 -2.99 4.20 -8.61
N PRO A 83 -2.27 4.87 -9.53
CA PRO A 83 -1.93 6.29 -9.39
C PRO A 83 -3.18 7.16 -9.24
N ARG A 84 -3.03 8.33 -8.61
CA ARG A 84 -4.11 9.30 -8.33
C ARG A 84 -3.66 10.72 -8.67
N GLY A 85 -4.61 11.60 -8.97
CA GLY A 85 -4.36 13.02 -9.27
C GLY A 85 -5.08 13.51 -10.52
N ASP A 86 -5.16 14.83 -10.68
CA ASP A 86 -5.86 15.47 -11.81
C ASP A 86 -5.10 15.27 -13.14
N ASP A 87 -3.77 15.20 -13.08
CA ASP A 87 -2.89 14.98 -14.24
C ASP A 87 -2.71 13.51 -14.63
N VAL A 88 -3.29 12.58 -13.86
CA VAL A 88 -3.24 11.14 -14.13
C VAL A 88 -4.40 10.76 -15.04
N ALA A 89 -4.07 10.06 -16.14
CA ALA A 89 -5.05 9.52 -17.08
C ALA A 89 -6.13 8.67 -16.38
N ASP A 90 -7.35 8.74 -16.88
CA ASP A 90 -8.51 8.10 -16.29
C ASP A 90 -9.47 7.61 -17.36
N ASP A 91 -10.41 6.75 -16.96
CA ASP A 91 -11.52 6.31 -17.79
C ASP A 91 -12.85 6.51 -17.04
N ASP A 92 -13.96 6.64 -17.77
CA ASP A 92 -15.29 6.77 -17.16
C ASP A 92 -15.79 5.41 -16.63
N ASP A 93 -15.32 4.31 -17.22
CA ASP A 93 -15.66 2.95 -16.80
C ASP A 93 -14.87 2.52 -15.55
N TYR A 94 -15.52 1.80 -14.65
CA TYR A 94 -14.93 1.44 -13.34
C TYR A 94 -13.78 0.43 -13.41
N ASP A 95 -13.61 -0.24 -14.55
CA ASP A 95 -12.66 -1.33 -14.76
C ASP A 95 -11.40 -0.89 -15.54
N LEU A 96 -11.22 0.42 -15.76
CA LEU A 96 -10.02 1.01 -16.37
C LEU A 96 -9.67 2.34 -15.67
N GLY A 97 -8.39 2.72 -15.67
CA GLY A 97 -7.95 3.98 -15.09
C GLY A 97 -7.86 3.97 -13.55
N LYS A 98 -8.30 5.05 -12.90
CA LYS A 98 -8.11 5.24 -11.46
C LYS A 98 -8.97 4.27 -10.67
N GLY A 99 -8.33 3.51 -9.77
CA GLY A 99 -8.95 2.41 -9.05
C GLY A 99 -8.76 1.05 -9.74
N ALA A 100 -8.15 1.03 -10.92
CA ALA A 100 -8.02 -0.14 -11.80
C ALA A 100 -6.62 -0.21 -12.43
N GLY A 101 -5.56 -0.19 -11.62
CA GLY A 101 -4.17 -0.25 -12.12
C GLY A 101 -3.69 -1.64 -12.54
N PHE A 102 -4.45 -2.70 -12.24
CA PHE A 102 -4.15 -4.13 -12.54
C PHE A 102 -2.78 -4.66 -12.10
N TYR A 103 -2.02 -3.89 -11.30
CA TYR A 103 -0.67 -4.25 -10.85
C TYR A 103 0.31 -4.56 -12.00
N VAL A 104 0.21 -3.80 -13.09
CA VAL A 104 1.09 -3.90 -14.26
C VAL A 104 1.89 -2.60 -14.47
N ASN A 105 2.95 -2.71 -15.26
CA ASN A 105 3.62 -1.56 -15.86
C ASN A 105 3.04 -1.30 -17.25
N ALA A 106 2.25 -0.24 -17.37
CA ALA A 106 1.65 0.15 -18.64
C ALA A 106 2.72 0.62 -19.63
N THR A 107 2.55 0.26 -20.90
CA THR A 107 3.47 0.63 -22.00
C THR A 107 2.85 1.56 -23.03
N GLN A 108 1.52 1.76 -22.96
CA GLN A 108 0.77 2.56 -23.93
C GLN A 108 0.42 3.91 -23.34
N ASP A 109 0.51 4.96 -24.15
CA ASP A 109 -0.08 6.25 -23.82
C ASP A 109 -1.62 6.15 -23.84
N PRO A 110 -2.34 6.88 -22.97
CA PRO A 110 -1.83 7.87 -22.00
C PRO A 110 -1.43 7.29 -20.63
N TRP A 111 -1.40 5.96 -20.48
CA TRP A 111 -1.23 5.28 -19.18
C TRP A 111 0.23 5.18 -18.72
N ALA A 112 1.14 4.94 -19.67
CA ALA A 112 2.56 4.69 -19.41
C ALA A 112 3.26 5.70 -18.47
N PRO A 113 2.96 7.01 -18.49
CA PRO A 113 3.63 7.96 -17.60
C PRO A 113 3.39 7.75 -16.09
N HIS A 114 2.28 7.12 -15.70
CA HIS A 114 1.90 6.98 -14.28
C HIS A 114 1.61 5.54 -13.86
N PHE A 115 1.03 4.72 -14.73
CA PHE A 115 0.55 3.37 -14.40
C PHE A 115 1.69 2.34 -14.37
N GLN A 116 2.66 2.57 -13.49
CA GLN A 116 3.80 1.68 -13.19
C GLN A 116 3.57 0.92 -11.88
N MET A 117 2.38 0.31 -11.75
CA MET A 117 1.95 -0.28 -10.49
C MET A 117 2.72 -1.54 -10.12
N TRP A 118 3.27 -2.27 -11.09
CA TRP A 118 4.15 -3.41 -10.81
C TRP A 118 5.42 -2.94 -10.10
N ASP A 119 6.14 -1.96 -10.68
CA ASP A 119 7.35 -1.41 -10.06
C ASP A 119 7.03 -0.75 -8.70
N TYR A 120 5.87 -0.12 -8.58
CA TYR A 120 5.42 0.47 -7.32
C TYR A 120 5.31 -0.54 -6.19
N VAL A 121 4.58 -1.66 -6.42
CA VAL A 121 4.33 -2.65 -5.36
C VAL A 121 5.48 -3.62 -5.16
N ALA A 122 6.29 -3.89 -6.19
CA ALA A 122 7.38 -4.86 -6.11
C ALA A 122 8.69 -4.24 -5.61
N GLU A 123 8.95 -2.97 -5.88
CA GLU A 123 10.27 -2.36 -5.66
C GLU A 123 10.19 -1.09 -4.81
N GLU A 124 9.44 -0.08 -5.26
CA GLU A 124 9.47 1.25 -4.63
C GLU A 124 8.86 1.25 -3.23
N LEU A 125 7.62 0.76 -3.08
CA LEU A 125 6.92 0.77 -1.81
C LEU A 125 7.57 -0.15 -0.76
N PRO A 126 8.00 -1.40 -1.08
CA PRO A 126 8.79 -2.21 -0.18
C PRO A 126 10.06 -1.50 0.32
N THR A 127 10.83 -0.91 -0.59
CA THR A 127 12.04 -0.14 -0.24
C THR A 127 11.73 1.04 0.67
N LEU A 128 10.65 1.78 0.38
CA LEU A 128 10.22 2.90 1.23
C LEU A 128 9.86 2.42 2.63
N ILE A 129 9.07 1.36 2.74
CA ILE A 129 8.57 0.87 4.03
C ILE A 129 9.71 0.33 4.88
N ALA A 130 10.58 -0.51 4.32
CA ALA A 130 11.72 -1.06 5.06
C ALA A 130 12.69 0.00 5.58
N ARG A 131 12.86 1.12 4.85
CA ARG A 131 13.70 2.24 5.28
C ARG A 131 13.12 3.07 6.42
N ASN A 132 11.81 3.02 6.64
CA ASN A 132 11.12 3.94 7.55
C ASN A 132 10.43 3.24 8.73
N PHE A 133 10.30 1.92 8.68
CA PHE A 133 9.58 1.13 9.69
C PHE A 133 10.36 -0.16 10.02
N GLU A 134 10.11 -0.71 11.21
CA GLU A 134 10.72 -1.95 11.70
C GLU A 134 10.10 -3.16 10.97
N ILE A 135 10.48 -3.36 9.71
CA ILE A 135 10.03 -4.44 8.84
C ILE A 135 11.20 -5.34 8.46
N ASP A 136 10.99 -6.64 8.53
CA ASP A 136 11.95 -7.64 8.08
C ASP A 136 11.80 -7.89 6.57
N GLU A 137 12.77 -7.39 5.79
CA GLU A 137 12.81 -7.50 4.34
C GLU A 137 12.95 -8.95 3.83
N GLU A 138 13.43 -9.89 4.65
CA GLU A 138 13.61 -11.28 4.25
C GLU A 138 12.35 -12.13 4.43
N ARG A 139 11.34 -11.64 5.16
CA ARG A 139 10.11 -12.37 5.50
C ARG A 139 8.85 -11.63 5.03
N GLN A 140 8.54 -11.79 3.75
CA GLN A 140 7.41 -11.12 3.09
C GLN A 140 6.40 -12.13 2.52
N GLY A 141 5.12 -11.89 2.74
CA GLY A 141 4.01 -12.59 2.08
C GLY A 141 3.14 -11.62 1.28
N ILE A 142 2.42 -12.11 0.27
CA ILE A 142 1.54 -11.29 -0.58
C ILE A 142 0.18 -11.97 -0.77
N THR A 143 -0.89 -11.18 -0.75
CA THR A 143 -2.28 -11.59 -0.95
C THR A 143 -3.10 -10.44 -1.55
N GLY A 144 -4.38 -10.66 -1.84
CA GLY A 144 -5.29 -9.65 -2.41
C GLY A 144 -6.71 -10.15 -2.57
#